data_AF-A0A651H2F8-F1
#
_entry.id   AF-A0A651H2F8-F1
#
_cell.length_a   1.000
_cell.length_b   1.000
_cell.length_c   1.000
_cell.angle_alpha   90.00
_cell.angle_beta   90.00
_cell.angle_gamma   90.00
#
_symmetry.space_group_name_H-M   'P 1'
#
loop_
_entity.id
_entity.type
_entity.pdbx_description
1 polymer ?
#
loop_
_entity_poly.entity_id
_entity_poly.type
_entity_poly.pdbx_seq_one_letter_code
_entity_poly.pdbx_strand_id
1 'polypeptide(L)' 'RIYRLYCAACHGPDRQGIGDTPPLPRLAPGNLTAIHSSLSVITHGRPGTAMPGWRHVLDDDQLYVLLAYLYGTPDS' A
#
# COMPACT_ATOMS: atom_id res chain seq x y z
N ARG A 1 -4.34 -6.40 9.21
CA ARG A 1 -3.33 -6.14 10.28
C ARG A 1 -2.06 -5.47 9.74
N ILE A 2 -1.39 -6.05 8.74
CA ILE A 2 -0.16 -5.51 8.11
C ILE A 2 -0.35 -4.05 7.66
N TYR A 3 -1.42 -3.75 6.93
CA TYR A 3 -1.72 -2.40 6.46
C TYR A 3 -1.73 -1.34 7.58
N ARG A 4 -2.38 -1.63 8.71
CA ARG A 4 -2.46 -0.70 9.84
C ARG A 4 -1.11 -0.42 10.49
N LEU A 5 -0.20 -1.40 10.49
CA LEU A 5 1.12 -1.26 11.11
C LEU A 5 2.11 -0.51 10.23
N TYR A 6 2.08 -0.75 8.91
CA TYR A 6 3.13 -0.29 8.01
C TYR A 6 2.69 0.81 7.02
N CYS A 7 1.38 0.92 6.74
CA CYS A 7 0.88 1.77 5.65
C CYS A 7 -0.02 2.90 6.14
N ALA A 8 -0.83 2.64 7.16
CA ALA A 8 -1.89 3.55 7.61
C ALA A 8 -1.39 4.91 8.11
N ALA A 9 -0.16 4.99 8.63
CA ALA A 9 0.43 6.25 9.08
C ALA A 9 0.51 7.30 7.96
N CYS A 10 0.70 6.87 6.70
CA CYS A 10 0.74 7.74 5.54
C CYS A 10 -0.51 7.63 4.67
N HIS A 11 -1.09 6.44 4.51
CA HIS A 11 -2.20 6.22 3.58
C HIS A 11 -3.59 6.28 4.23
N GLY A 12 -3.64 6.64 5.52
CA GLY A 12 -4.84 6.66 6.33
C GLY A 12 -5.26 5.27 6.83
N PRO A 13 -5.99 5.17 7.96
CA PRO A 13 -6.39 3.89 8.57
C PRO A 13 -7.22 2.98 7.66
N ASP A 14 -7.95 3.57 6.71
CA ASP A 14 -8.92 2.90 5.85
C ASP A 14 -8.62 3.14 4.37
N ARG A 15 -7.34 3.32 4.01
CA ARG A 15 -6.89 3.56 2.62
C ARG A 15 -7.42 4.84 2.01
N GLN A 16 -7.97 5.76 2.79
CA GLN A 16 -8.60 6.97 2.29
C GLN A 16 -7.61 7.97 1.68
N GLY A 17 -6.31 7.80 1.94
CA GLY A 17 -5.29 8.78 1.59
C GLY A 17 -5.22 9.94 2.58
N ILE A 18 -4.22 10.80 2.42
CA ILE A 18 -4.08 12.04 3.21
C ILE A 18 -3.79 13.20 2.24
N GLY A 19 -4.45 14.34 2.48
CA GLY A 19 -4.23 15.59 1.74
C GLY A 19 -3.16 16.45 2.43
N ASP A 20 -2.15 16.88 1.67
CA ASP A 20 -2.12 18.21 1.02
C ASP A 20 -0.73 18.41 0.39
N THR A 21 0.35 17.79 0.92
CA THR A 21 1.66 17.80 0.23
C THR A 21 2.62 16.68 0.71
N PRO A 22 2.99 15.70 -0.14
CA PRO A 22 2.36 15.36 -1.41
C PRO A 22 0.97 14.75 -1.18
N PRO A 23 -0.03 15.05 -2.03
CA PRO A 23 -1.33 14.39 -1.94
C PRO A 23 -1.16 12.88 -2.11
N LEU A 24 -1.64 12.10 -1.14
CA LEU A 24 -1.71 10.65 -1.24
C LEU A 24 -3.15 10.26 -1.60
N PRO A 25 -3.38 9.70 -2.80
CA PRO A 25 -4.72 9.31 -3.21
C PRO A 25 -5.22 8.11 -2.40
N ARG A 26 -6.55 7.95 -2.38
CA ARG A 26 -7.19 6.75 -1.84
C ARG A 26 -6.66 5.49 -2.53
N LEU A 27 -6.21 4.50 -1.76
CA LEU A 27 -5.77 3.19 -2.25
C LEU A 27 -6.99 2.25 -2.43
N ALA A 28 -7.87 2.58 -3.38
CA ALA A 28 -9.00 1.75 -3.79
C ALA A 28 -8.66 1.03 -5.11
N PRO A 29 -9.29 -0.12 -5.42
CA PRO A 29 -8.99 -0.89 -6.63
C PRO A 29 -8.99 -0.06 -7.93
N GLY A 30 -9.89 0.92 -8.07
CA GLY A 30 -9.94 1.81 -9.24
C GLY A 30 -8.86 2.90 -9.32
N ASN A 31 -8.13 3.14 -8.22
CA ASN A 31 -7.04 4.12 -8.13
C ASN A 31 -5.65 3.46 -8.09
N LEU A 32 -5.60 2.15 -7.90
CA LEU A 32 -4.37 1.39 -7.87
C LEU A 32 -3.94 1.03 -9.30
N THR A 33 -2.63 0.95 -9.51
CA THR A 33 -2.08 0.42 -10.77
C THR A 33 -2.30 -1.09 -10.84
N ALA A 34 -1.82 -1.74 -11.91
CA ALA A 34 -1.84 -3.20 -12.00
C ALA A 34 -1.18 -3.84 -10.75
N ILE A 35 -1.69 -5.00 -10.31
CA ILE A 35 -1.23 -5.70 -9.10
C ILE A 35 0.29 -5.89 -9.09
N HIS A 36 0.88 -6.29 -10.22
CA HIS A 36 2.34 -6.46 -10.35
C HIS A 36 3.12 -5.15 -10.13
N SER A 37 2.59 -4.03 -10.60
CA SER A 37 3.19 -2.71 -10.38
C SER A 37 3.12 -2.33 -8.90
N SER A 38 1.98 -2.54 -8.24
CA SER A 38 1.83 -2.30 -6.80
C SER A 38 2.73 -3.21 -5.97
N LEU A 39 2.87 -4.49 -6.33
CA LEU A 39 3.81 -5.40 -5.68
C LEU A 39 5.23 -4.84 -5.73
N SER A 40 5.69 -4.45 -6.92
CA SER A 40 7.04 -3.89 -7.08
C SER A 40 7.25 -2.64 -6.21
N VAL A 41 6.27 -1.74 -6.18
CA VAL A 41 6.30 -0.52 -5.36
C VAL A 41 6.34 -0.83 -3.86
N ILE A 42 5.54 -1.79 -3.38
CA ILE A 42 5.53 -2.15 -1.96
C ILE A 42 6.85 -2.85 -1.59
N THR A 43 7.37 -3.71 -2.47
CA THR A 43 8.60 -4.46 -2.21
C THR A 43 9.82 -3.54 -2.17
N HIS A 44 9.96 -2.63 -3.14
CA HIS A 44 11.19 -1.85 -3.35
C HIS A 44 11.06 -0.36 -3.01
N GLY A 45 9.85 0.12 -2.73
CA GLY A 45 9.57 1.54 -2.54
C GLY A 45 9.46 2.30 -3.86
N ARG A 46 9.37 3.63 -3.76
CA ARG A 46 9.41 4.53 -4.93
C ARG A 46 10.63 5.44 -4.80
N PRO A 47 11.68 5.24 -5.62
CA PRO A 47 12.86 6.10 -5.61
C PRO A 47 12.51 7.58 -5.72
N GLY A 48 13.19 8.43 -4.95
CA GLY A 48 12.93 9.87 -4.92
C GLY A 48 11.65 10.28 -4.16
N THR A 49 11.04 9.37 -3.39
CA THR A 49 9.86 9.68 -2.56
C THR A 49 10.04 9.14 -1.13
N ALA A 50 9.12 9.50 -0.24
CA ALA A 50 9.05 8.96 1.12
C ALA A 50 8.50 7.52 1.19
N MET A 51 8.05 6.91 0.08
CA MET A 51 7.49 5.55 0.08
C MET A 51 8.62 4.51 0.21
N PRO A 52 8.77 3.83 1.36
CA PRO A 52 9.85 2.88 1.58
C PRO A 52 9.56 1.55 0.89
N GLY A 53 10.60 0.74 0.71
CA GLY A 53 10.49 -0.66 0.34
C GLY A 53 10.39 -1.56 1.57
N TRP A 54 9.52 -2.57 1.50
CA TRP A 54 9.22 -3.46 2.64
C TRP A 54 9.88 -4.83 2.55
N ARG A 55 10.70 -5.11 1.53
CA ARG A 55 11.33 -6.43 1.32
C ARG A 55 12.12 -6.97 2.52
N HIS A 56 12.70 -6.10 3.33
CA HIS A 56 13.49 -6.48 4.51
C HIS A 56 12.66 -6.65 5.78
N VAL A 57 11.35 -6.35 5.71
CA VAL A 57 10.42 -6.36 6.85
C VAL A 57 9.30 -7.37 6.66
N LEU A 58 8.82 -7.52 5.42
CA LEU A 58 7.73 -8.41 5.04
C LEU A 58 8.25 -9.56 4.17
N ASP A 59 7.81 -10.77 4.51
CA ASP A 59 7.98 -11.95 3.65
C ASP A 59 6.98 -11.93 2.47
N ASP A 60 7.14 -12.88 1.55
CA ASP A 60 6.35 -12.92 0.32
C ASP A 60 4.86 -13.15 0.60
N ASP A 61 4.52 -13.99 1.57
CA ASP A 61 3.13 -14.26 1.96
C ASP A 61 2.47 -13.01 2.54
N GLN A 62 3.18 -12.26 3.38
CA GLN A 62 2.73 -11.00 3.94
C GLN A 62 2.51 -9.93 2.86
N LEU A 63 3.36 -9.88 1.84
CA LEU A 63 3.19 -9.00 0.68
C LEU A 63 1.93 -9.38 -0.11
N TYR A 64 1.68 -10.66 -0.36
CA TYR A 64 0.47 -11.11 -1.05
C TYR A 64 -0.80 -10.84 -0.24
N VAL A 65 -0.79 -11.07 1.08
CA VAL A 65 -1.91 -10.72 1.97
C VAL A 65 -2.19 -9.21 1.95
N LEU A 66 -1.15 -8.38 1.95
CA LEU A 66 -1.30 -6.94 1.83
C LEU A 66 -1.91 -6.54 0.48
N LEU A 67 -1.47 -7.12 -0.62
CA LEU A 67 -2.07 -6.89 -1.94
C LEU A 67 -3.53 -7.33 -1.97
N ALA A 68 -3.86 -8.52 -1.47
CA ALA A 68 -5.23 -9.00 -1.40
C ALA A 68 -6.13 -8.01 -0.62
N TYR A 69 -5.64 -7.46 0.49
CA TYR A 69 -6.36 -6.41 1.22
C TYR A 69 -6.56 -5.12 0.40
N LEU A 70 -5.54 -4.68 -0.34
CA LEU A 70 -5.62 -3.45 -1.15
C LEU A 70 -6.58 -3.56 -2.34
N TYR A 71 -6.63 -4.74 -2.98
CA TYR A 71 -7.47 -4.99 -4.15
C TYR A 71 -8.82 -5.64 -3.84
N GLY A 72 -8.99 -6.17 -2.62
CA GLY A 72 -10.25 -6.71 -2.13
C GLY A 72 -11.28 -5.63 -1.81
N THR A 73 -12.55 -5.97 -1.95
CA THR A 73 -13.66 -5.17 -1.42
C THR A 73 -13.59 -5.18 0.11
N PRO A 74 -13.87 -4.05 0.80
CA PRO A 74 -14.20 -4.13 2.21
C PRO A 74 -15.42 -5.05 2.31
N ASP A 75 -15.34 -6.08 3.16
CA ASP A 75 -16.30 -7.18 3.35
C ASP A 75 -15.97 -8.46 2.54
N SER A 76 -15.01 -9.21 3.06
CA SER A 76 -14.98 -10.68 3.06
C SER A 76 -14.72 -11.15 4.48
#